data_AF-A0A7X8B184-F1
#
_entry.id   AF-A0A7X8B184-F1
#
_cell.length_a   1.000
_cell.length_b   1.000
_cell.length_c   1.000
_cell.angle_alpha   90.00
_cell.angle_beta   90.00
_cell.angle_gamma   90.00
#
_symmetry.space_group_name_H-M   'P 1'
#
loop_
_entity.id
_entity.type
_entity.pdbx_description
1 polymer ?
#
loop_
_entity_poly.entity_id
_entity_poly.type
_entity_poly.pdbx_seq_one_letter_code
_entity_poly.pdbx_strand_id
1 'polypeptide(L)' 'MKKRAQGSDGSQLLLEKYLAIFRTPENLNHYSREDYRIAERKFLKYALEHGYAHPRENYSNQ' A
#
# COMPACT_ATOMS: atom_id res chain seq x y z
N MET A 1 -27.22 -0.16 13.48
CA MET A 1 -26.04 0.58 13.00
C MET A 1 -24.85 0.21 13.90
N LYS A 2 -23.96 -0.68 13.45
CA LYS A 2 -22.82 -1.11 14.29
C LYS A 2 -21.77 0.01 14.31
N LYS A 3 -21.62 0.65 15.47
CA LYS A 3 -20.64 1.72 15.70
C LYS A 3 -19.23 1.12 15.69
N ARG A 4 -18.38 1.85 14.97
CA ARG A 4 -16.98 1.64 14.61
C ARG A 4 -16.15 1.13 15.79
N ALA A 5 -15.41 0.05 15.57
CA ALA A 5 -14.40 -0.43 16.49
C ALA A 5 -13.36 0.69 16.69
N GLN A 6 -13.38 1.29 17.88
CA GLN A 6 -12.28 2.10 18.40
C GLN A 6 -11.14 1.13 18.72
N GLY A 7 -10.17 1.11 17.83
CA GLY A 7 -8.98 0.29 17.91
C GLY A 7 -8.20 0.53 16.65
N SER A 8 -7.58 1.70 16.54
CA SER A 8 -6.65 2.01 15.45
C SER A 8 -5.40 1.16 15.67
N ASP A 9 -5.52 -0.12 15.36
CA ASP A 9 -4.43 -1.08 15.36
C ASP A 9 -3.36 -0.51 14.43
N GLY A 10 -2.14 -0.27 14.93
CA GLY A 10 -1.08 0.34 14.12
C GLY A 10 -0.84 -0.42 12.80
N SER A 11 -1.11 -1.72 12.83
CA SER A 11 -1.15 -2.64 11.70
C SER A 11 -2.15 -2.23 10.61
N GLN A 12 -3.35 -1.81 10.99
CA GLN A 12 -4.40 -1.39 10.06
C GLN A 12 -4.05 -0.06 9.38
N LEU A 13 -3.53 0.89 10.16
CA LEU A 13 -3.04 2.16 9.61
C LEU A 13 -1.88 1.95 8.63
N LEU A 14 -0.99 1.02 8.95
CA LEU A 14 0.13 0.67 8.06
C LEU A 14 -0.35 0.01 6.77
N LEU A 15 -1.32 -0.88 6.86
CA LEU A 15 -1.95 -1.52 5.69
C LEU A 15 -2.61 -0.49 4.79
N GLU A 16 -3.41 0.43 5.35
CA GLU A 16 -4.05 1.51 4.59
C GLU A 16 -3.02 2.41 3.90
N LYS A 17 -1.92 2.75 4.60
CA LYS A 17 -0.84 3.53 4.02
C LYS A 17 -0.19 2.84 2.83
N TYR A 18 0.12 1.54 2.96
CA TYR A 18 0.72 0.77 1.87
C TYR A 18 -0.25 0.58 0.70
N LEU A 19 -1.54 0.34 0.96
CA LEU A 19 -2.57 0.29 -0.07
C LEU A 19 -2.66 1.61 -0.85
N ALA A 20 -2.60 2.76 -0.16
CA ALA A 20 -2.62 4.06 -0.80
C ALA A 20 -1.40 4.27 -1.73
N ILE A 21 -0.22 3.80 -1.32
CA ILE A 21 0.99 3.84 -2.15
C ILE A 21 0.86 2.93 -3.38
N PHE A 22 0.29 1.73 -3.22
CA PHE A 22 0.14 0.79 -4.32
C PHE A 22 -0.91 1.24 -5.34
N ARG A 23 -1.94 1.98 -4.90
CA ARG A 23 -3.06 2.43 -5.73
C ARG A 23 -2.70 3.67 -6.58
N THR A 24 -1.66 3.57 -7.39
CA THR A 24 -1.30 4.58 -8.38
C THR A 24 -2.03 4.35 -9.70
N PRO A 25 -2.23 5.41 -10.51
CA PRO A 25 -2.78 5.27 -11.85
C PRO A 25 -1.99 4.30 -12.73
N GLU A 26 -0.66 4.23 -12.59
CA GLU A 26 0.16 3.25 -13.31
C GLU A 26 -0.26 1.81 -12.99
N ASN A 27 -0.34 1.44 -11.71
CA ASN A 27 -0.75 0.09 -11.32
C ASN A 27 -2.20 -0.22 -11.70
N LEU A 28 -3.10 0.77 -11.63
CA LEU A 28 -4.50 0.62 -12.01
C LEU A 28 -4.70 0.41 -13.50
N ASN A 29 -3.84 0.98 -14.35
CA ASN A 29 -3.93 0.84 -15.81
C ASN A 29 -3.07 -0.31 -16.35
N HIS A 30 -2.09 -0.80 -15.59
CA HIS A 30 -1.18 -1.86 -16.01
C HIS A 30 -1.72 -3.27 -15.72
N TYR A 31 -2.45 -3.44 -14.62
CA TYR A 31 -2.95 -4.76 -14.20
C TYR A 31 -4.43 -4.94 -14.53
N SER A 32 -4.77 -6.13 -15.06
CA SER A 32 -6.15 -6.63 -15.03
C SER A 32 -6.62 -6.78 -13.59
N ARG A 33 -7.94 -6.82 -13.35
CA ARG A 33 -8.50 -6.87 -11.99
C ARG A 33 -7.98 -8.04 -11.14
N GLU A 34 -7.75 -9.19 -11.77
CA GLU A 34 -7.21 -10.38 -11.10
C GLU A 34 -5.73 -10.20 -10.76
N ASP A 35 -4.93 -9.73 -11.72
CA ASP A 35 -3.50 -9.45 -11.52
C ASP A 35 -3.26 -8.34 -10.51
N TYR A 36 -4.13 -7.32 -10.49
CA TYR A 36 -4.06 -6.21 -9.54
C TYR A 36 -4.14 -6.72 -8.10
N ARG A 37 -5.04 -7.67 -7.82
CA ARG A 37 -5.16 -8.27 -6.49
C ARG A 37 -3.94 -9.12 -6.12
N ILE A 38 -3.35 -9.81 -7.09
CA ILE A 38 -2.14 -10.61 -6.86
C ILE A 38 -0.95 -9.69 -6.58
N ALA A 39 -0.79 -8.62 -7.37
CA ALA A 39 0.27 -7.64 -7.22
C ALA A 39 0.13 -6.86 -5.90
N GLU A 40 -1.09 -6.47 -5.53
CA GLU A 40 -1.38 -5.81 -4.24
C GLU A 40 -0.93 -6.68 -3.06
N ARG A 41 -1.29 -7.97 -3.04
CA ARG A 41 -0.86 -8.89 -1.96
C ARG A 41 0.66 -9.06 -1.91
N LYS A 42 1.32 -9.18 -3.06
CA LYS A 42 2.77 -9.29 -3.14
C LYS A 42 3.46 -8.04 -2.60
N PHE A 43 2.96 -6.86 -2.99
CA PHE A 43 3.45 -5.59 -2.50
C PHE A 43 3.26 -5.45 -0.99
N LEU A 44 2.06 -5.72 -0.47
CA LEU A 44 1.77 -5.62 0.96
C LEU A 44 2.64 -6.57 1.79
N LYS A 45 2.82 -7.80 1.32
CA LYS A 45 3.71 -8.76 1.98
C LYS A 45 5.14 -8.21 2.06
N TYR A 46 5.68 -7.79 0.93
CA TYR A 46 7.03 -7.22 0.87
C TYR A 46 7.17 -5.99 1.78
N ALA A 47 6.18 -5.10 1.76
CA ALA A 47 6.19 -3.84 2.50
C ALA A 47 6.09 -4.03 4.03
N LEU A 48 5.35 -5.04 4.48
CA LEU A 48 5.28 -5.43 5.89
C LEU A 48 6.55 -6.12 6.35
N GLU A 49 7.15 -6.99 5.53
CA GLU A 49 8.38 -7.72 5.87
C GLU A 49 9.61 -6.81 5.95
N HIS A 50 9.72 -5.81 5.06
CA HIS A 50 10.93 -4.98 4.93
C HIS A 50 10.77 -3.58 5.51
N GLY A 51 9.57 -3.21 5.97
CA GLY A 51 9.28 -1.86 6.44
C GLY A 51 9.41 -0.84 5.31
N TYR A 52 8.43 -0.82 4.40
CA TYR A 52 8.42 0.10 3.26
C TYR A 52 8.30 1.56 3.72
N ALA A 53 9.45 2.19 3.96
CA ALA A 53 9.57 3.63 3.90
C ALA A 53 9.48 3.99 2.42
N HIS A 54 8.39 4.66 2.01
CA HIS A 54 8.29 5.30 0.70
C HIS A 54 9.66 5.89 0.36
N PRO A 55 10.27 5.58 -0.79
CA PRO A 55 11.53 6.21 -1.16
C PRO A 55 11.28 7.71 -1.12
N ARG A 56 11.82 8.36 -0.10
CA ARG A 56 11.82 9.81 0.00
C ARG A 56 12.45 10.28 -1.29
N GLU A 57 11.76 11.16 -2.00
CA GLU A 57 12.19 11.72 -3.26
C GLU A 57 13.67 12.14 -3.16
N ASN A 58 14.55 11.36 -3.77
CA ASN A 58 15.89 11.77 -4.16
C ASN A 58 15.94 11.75 -5.69
N TYR A 59 14.95 12.40 -6.31
CA TYR A 59 15.10 12.86 -7.68
C TYR A 59 15.52 14.34 -7.64
N SER A 60 16.80 14.54 -7.94
CA SER A 60 17.45 15.79 -8.40
C SER A 60 17.72 16.91 -7.39
N ASN A 61 18.95 16.92 -6.88
CA ASN A 61 19.85 18.06 -7.02
C ASN A 61 21.29 17.54 -7.20
N GLN A 62 21.64 17.11 -8.42
CA GLN A 62 22.98 17.21 -8.99
C GLN A 62 22.92 17.07 -10.51
#